data_AF-A0A426YAJ2-F1
#
_entry.id   AF-A0A426YAJ2-F1
#
_cell.length_a   1.000
_cell.length_b   1.000
_cell.length_c   1.000
_cell.angle_alpha   90.00
_cell.angle_beta   90.00
_cell.angle_gamma   90.00
#
_symmetry.space_group_name_H-M   'P 1'
#
loop_
_entity.id
_entity.type
_entity.pdbx_description
1 polymer ?
#
loop_
_entity_poly.entity_id
_entity_poly.type
_entity_poly.pdbx_seq_one_letter_code
_entity_poly.pdbx_strand_id
1 'polypeptide(L)'
;MLEEVDFRKEAANIESFRRYLEKMGLEKQAKAPQVYQHCSTRHVLTMERLYGVPLTDLDSIRSLVLDPEITLVTALNVWFGSLIACDNFHADVHAGNLWLLCDGRIGFLDFGMLLFGLAQIFVGS
;
A
#
# COMPACT_ATOMS: atom_id res chain seq x y z
N MET A 1 -0.07 21.77 4.28
CA MET A 1 1.00 22.18 5.20
C MET A 1 0.85 21.71 6.65
N LEU A 2 -0.25 21.97 7.39
CA LEU A 2 -0.39 21.44 8.77
C LEU A 2 -1.13 20.10 8.86
N GLU A 3 -1.91 19.72 7.84
CA GLU A 3 -2.60 18.42 7.79
C GLU A 3 -1.74 17.28 7.22
N GLU A 4 -0.54 17.58 6.71
CA GLU A 4 0.40 16.63 6.09
C GLU A 4 1.29 15.89 7.11
N VAL A 5 1.06 16.06 8.42
CA VAL A 5 1.95 15.50 9.46
C VAL A 5 1.17 14.80 10.59
N ASP A 6 0.00 14.23 10.29
CA ASP A 6 -0.69 13.33 11.21
C ASP A 6 -0.81 11.92 10.62
N PHE A 7 0.16 11.07 10.97
CA PHE A 7 0.19 9.65 10.58
C PHE A 7 -1.00 8.84 11.11
N ARG A 8 -1.81 9.38 12.02
CA ARG A 8 -3.08 8.74 12.42
C ARG A 8 -4.09 8.71 11.27
N LYS A 9 -4.08 9.74 10.42
CA LYS A 9 -4.94 9.78 9.21
C LYS A 9 -4.50 8.70 8.22
N GLU A 10 -3.19 8.58 7.99
CA GLU A 10 -2.63 7.54 7.12
C GLU A 10 -2.89 6.13 7.67
N ALA A 11 -2.73 5.92 8.99
CA ALA A 11 -3.09 4.68 9.65
C ALA A 11 -4.58 4.30 9.46
N ALA A 12 -5.47 5.29 9.54
CA ALA A 12 -6.90 5.09 9.31
C ALA A 12 -7.19 4.77 7.82
N ASN A 13 -6.47 5.39 6.89
CA ASN A 13 -6.58 5.11 5.45
C ASN A 13 -6.12 3.68 5.14
N ILE A 14 -5.00 3.23 5.69
CA ILE A 14 -4.50 1.84 5.54
C ILE A 14 -5.57 0.86 6.02
N GLU A 15 -6.14 1.10 7.20
CA GLU A 15 -7.14 0.19 7.76
C GLU A 15 -8.46 0.23 6.95
N SER A 16 -8.85 1.38 6.43
CA SER A 16 -10.00 1.49 5.52
C SER A 16 -9.79 0.68 4.25
N PHE A 17 -8.59 0.74 3.66
CA PHE A 17 -8.25 -0.01 2.48
C PHE A 17 -8.20 -1.52 2.75
N ARG A 18 -7.67 -1.96 3.90
CA ARG A 18 -7.71 -3.36 4.33
C ARG A 18 -9.14 -3.89 4.38
N ARG A 19 -10.06 -3.14 5.00
CA ARG A 19 -11.49 -3.49 5.03
C ARG A 19 -12.12 -3.53 3.64
N TYR A 20 -11.72 -2.63 2.75
CA TYR A 20 -12.16 -2.65 1.35
C TYR A 20 -11.74 -3.95 0.66
N LEU A 21 -10.47 -4.36 0.82
CA LEU A 21 -9.96 -5.60 0.24
C LEU A 21 -10.72 -6.83 0.75
N GLU A 22 -10.97 -6.90 2.05
CA GLU A 22 -11.75 -7.97 2.66
C GLU A 22 -13.19 -8.00 2.12
N LYS A 23 -13.87 -6.84 2.14
CA LYS A 23 -15.26 -6.71 1.67
C LYS A 23 -15.45 -7.10 0.21
N MET A 24 -14.45 -6.84 -0.63
CA MET A 24 -14.48 -7.17 -2.06
C MET A 24 -13.86 -8.53 -2.39
N GLY A 25 -13.34 -9.27 -1.40
CA GLY A 25 -12.69 -10.56 -1.62
C GLY A 25 -11.37 -10.48 -2.40
N LEU A 26 -10.67 -9.34 -2.31
CA LEU A 26 -9.46 -9.03 -3.07
C LEU A 26 -8.15 -9.39 -2.34
N GLU A 27 -8.21 -9.98 -1.15
CA GLU A 27 -7.04 -10.28 -0.30
C GLU A 27 -6.02 -11.26 -0.93
N LYS A 28 -6.47 -12.02 -1.94
CA LYS A 28 -5.61 -12.91 -2.74
C LYS A 28 -4.87 -12.18 -3.86
N GLN A 29 -5.29 -10.96 -4.19
CA GLN A 29 -4.74 -10.16 -5.28
C GLN A 29 -3.93 -8.98 -4.76
N ALA A 30 -4.35 -8.38 -3.64
CA ALA A 30 -3.73 -7.20 -3.06
C ALA A 30 -3.58 -7.30 -1.55
N LYS A 31 -2.63 -6.54 -1.01
CA LYS A 31 -2.35 -6.44 0.42
C LYS A 31 -1.96 -5.00 0.78
N ALA A 32 -2.45 -4.55 1.92
CA ALA A 32 -1.94 -3.39 2.63
C ALA A 32 -1.33 -3.83 3.97
N PRO A 33 -0.28 -3.18 4.46
CA PRO A 33 0.40 -3.57 5.68
C PRO A 33 -0.54 -3.44 6.89
N GLN A 34 -0.37 -4.32 7.88
CA GLN A 34 -1.05 -4.14 9.17
C GLN A 34 -0.42 -2.96 9.94
N VAL A 35 -1.22 -2.06 10.49
CA VAL A 35 -0.72 -0.96 11.34
C VAL A 35 -0.57 -1.43 12.79
N TYR A 36 0.60 -1.19 13.38
CA TYR A 36 0.84 -1.39 14.81
C TYR A 36 0.48 -0.11 15.58
N GLN A 37 -0.80 0.03 15.92
CA GLN A 37 -1.34 1.25 16.56
C GLN A 37 -0.63 1.62 17.87
N HIS A 38 -0.25 0.61 18.67
CA HIS A 38 0.46 0.81 19.94
C HIS A 38 1.90 1.33 19.76
N CYS A 39 2.49 1.13 18.59
CA CYS A 39 3.81 1.63 18.20
C CYS A 39 3.73 2.85 17.27
N SER A 40 2.53 3.38 17.03
CA SER A 40 2.30 4.50 16.11
C SER A 40 1.87 5.75 16.87
N THR A 41 2.33 6.90 16.40
CA THR A 41 2.01 8.22 16.96
C THR A 41 1.62 9.16 15.83
N ARG A 42 1.30 10.42 16.14
CA ARG A 42 1.05 11.44 15.11
C ARG A 42 2.23 11.66 14.16
N HIS A 43 3.46 11.38 14.60
CA HIS A 43 4.69 11.67 13.85
C HIS A 43 5.50 10.42 13.43
N VAL A 44 5.04 9.23 13.82
CA VAL A 44 5.69 7.96 13.48
C VAL A 44 4.62 6.94 13.17
N LEU A 45 4.67 6.36 11.97
CA LEU A 45 3.82 5.25 11.58
C LEU A 45 4.62 3.94 11.62
N THR A 46 4.13 2.98 12.40
CA THR A 46 4.74 1.65 12.51
C THR A 46 3.80 0.63 11.91
N MET A 47 4.28 -0.14 10.93
CA MET A 47 3.46 -1.08 10.18
C MET A 47 4.21 -2.35 9.78
N GLU A 48 3.45 -3.37 9.36
CA GLU A 48 3.95 -4.64 8.85
C GLU A 48 4.96 -4.40 7.72
N ARG A 49 6.11 -5.05 7.82
CA ARG A 49 7.06 -5.07 6.71
C ARG A 49 6.57 -5.95 5.57
N LEU A 50 6.40 -5.35 4.40
CA LEU A 50 6.16 -6.08 3.16
C LEU A 50 7.49 -6.36 2.45
N TYR A 51 7.57 -7.52 1.78
CA TYR A 51 8.74 -7.94 1.02
C TYR A 51 8.33 -8.22 -0.42
N GLY A 52 9.05 -7.60 -1.35
CA GLY A 52 8.72 -7.65 -2.75
C GLY A 52 9.64 -6.78 -3.59
N VAL A 53 9.29 -6.62 -4.85
CA VAL A 53 9.98 -5.73 -5.80
C VAL A 53 9.05 -4.60 -6.24
N PRO A 54 9.56 -3.37 -6.44
CA PRO A 54 8.74 -2.27 -6.95
C PRO A 54 8.13 -2.59 -8.32
N LEU A 55 6.86 -2.22 -8.53
CA LEU A 55 6.16 -2.42 -9.81
C LEU A 55 6.75 -1.56 -10.95
N THR A 56 7.57 -0.55 -10.63
CA THR A 56 8.35 0.24 -11.60
C THR A 56 9.56 -0.50 -12.17
N ASP A 57 10.04 -1.55 -11.49
CA ASP A 57 11.20 -2.33 -11.92
C ASP A 57 10.73 -3.55 -12.74
N LEU A 58 10.35 -3.28 -13.99
CA LEU A 58 9.82 -4.29 -14.91
C LEU A 58 10.81 -5.43 -15.17
N ASP A 59 12.12 -5.17 -15.12
CA ASP A 59 13.14 -6.19 -15.34
C ASP A 59 13.18 -7.19 -14.17
N SER A 60 13.08 -6.71 -12.93
CA SER A 60 12.94 -7.58 -11.76
C SER A 60 11.63 -8.38 -11.78
N ILE A 61 10.51 -7.76 -12.18
CA ILE A 61 9.19 -8.42 -12.20
C ILE A 61 9.13 -9.54 -13.24
N ARG A 62 9.73 -9.35 -14.42
CA ARG A 62 9.80 -10.37 -15.48
C ARG A 62 10.47 -11.67 -15.01
N SER A 63 11.34 -11.60 -14.00
CA SER A 63 11.96 -12.78 -13.40
C SER A 63 11.05 -13.51 -12.39
N LEU A 64 10.01 -12.84 -11.89
CA LEU A 64 9.13 -13.31 -10.83
C LEU A 64 7.74 -13.71 -11.33
N VAL A 65 7.27 -13.16 -12.45
CA VAL A 65 5.93 -13.39 -12.99
C VAL A 65 5.99 -13.58 -14.50
N LEU A 66 5.13 -14.46 -15.02
CA LEU A 66 4.98 -14.70 -16.46
C LEU A 66 4.52 -13.46 -17.23
N ASP A 67 3.67 -12.63 -16.62
CA ASP A 67 3.05 -11.48 -17.28
C ASP A 67 2.97 -10.25 -16.34
N PRO A 68 3.93 -9.32 -16.43
CA PRO A 68 3.94 -8.09 -15.62
C PRO A 68 2.79 -7.14 -15.96
N GLU A 69 2.24 -7.20 -17.17
CA GLU A 69 1.15 -6.30 -17.60
C GLU A 69 -0.14 -6.65 -16.86
N ILE A 70 -0.44 -7.95 -16.70
CA ILE A 70 -1.60 -8.41 -15.92
C ILE A 70 -1.50 -7.97 -14.46
N THR A 71 -0.30 -8.03 -13.87
CA THR A 71 -0.07 -7.56 -12.50
C THR A 71 -0.36 -6.05 -12.38
N LEU A 72 0.12 -5.25 -13.33
CA LEU A 72 -0.12 -3.81 -13.34
C LEU A 72 -1.61 -3.48 -13.53
N VAL A 73 -2.30 -4.16 -14.44
CA VAL A 73 -3.74 -3.99 -14.67
C VAL A 73 -4.53 -4.34 -13.41
N THR A 74 -4.17 -5.43 -12.73
CA THR A 74 -4.79 -5.81 -11.45
C THR A 74 -4.56 -4.72 -10.39
N ALA A 75 -3.33 -4.19 -10.28
CA ALA A 75 -3.01 -3.14 -9.32
C ALA A 75 -3.83 -1.87 -9.56
N LEU A 76 -3.95 -1.45 -10.83
CA LEU A 76 -4.76 -0.29 -11.22
C LEU A 76 -6.24 -0.53 -10.92
N ASN A 77 -6.79 -1.71 -11.21
CA ASN A 77 -8.19 -2.03 -10.93
C ASN A 77 -8.52 -1.97 -9.43
N VAL A 78 -7.65 -2.54 -8.59
CA VAL A 78 -7.81 -2.48 -7.12
C VAL A 78 -7.73 -1.03 -6.64
N TRP A 79 -6.77 -0.26 -7.16
CA TRP A 79 -6.63 1.16 -6.81
C TRP A 79 -7.87 1.97 -7.22
N PHE A 80 -8.32 1.86 -8.47
CA PHE A 80 -9.53 2.56 -8.95
C PHE A 80 -10.77 2.20 -8.14
N GLY A 81 -10.94 0.91 -7.79
CA GLY A 81 -12.05 0.47 -6.95
C GLY A 81 -11.99 1.07 -5.54
N SER A 82 -10.79 1.24 -4.99
CA SER A 82 -10.61 1.85 -3.67
C SER A 82 -10.99 3.33 -3.62
N LEU A 83 -10.79 4.08 -4.72
CA LEU A 83 -11.20 5.50 -4.82
C LEU A 83 -12.71 5.71 -4.64
N ILE A 84 -13.51 4.73 -5.05
CA ILE A 84 -14.97 4.78 -4.94
C ILE A 84 -15.42 4.29 -3.56
N ALA A 85 -14.72 3.32 -3.00
CA ALA A 85 -15.14 2.61 -1.79
C ALA A 85 -14.60 3.18 -0.48
N CYS A 86 -13.57 4.04 -0.53
CA CYS A 86 -12.93 4.61 0.64
C CYS A 86 -13.12 6.13 0.69
N ASP A 87 -13.77 6.64 1.75
CA ASP A 87 -14.24 8.02 1.87
C ASP A 87 -13.13 9.11 1.81
N ASN A 88 -11.88 8.77 2.10
CA ASN A 88 -10.76 9.73 2.22
C ASN A 88 -9.51 9.31 1.45
N PHE A 89 -9.65 8.43 0.47
CA PHE A 89 -8.51 7.85 -0.24
C PHE A 89 -8.04 8.73 -1.40
N HIS A 90 -7.19 9.70 -1.08
CA HIS A 90 -6.35 10.40 -2.05
C HIS A 90 -4.92 9.83 -2.00
N ALA A 91 -4.77 8.50 -2.03
CA ALA A 91 -3.45 7.92 -2.16
C ALA A 91 -2.93 8.30 -3.54
N ASP A 92 -1.91 9.12 -3.56
CA ASP A 92 -1.14 9.38 -4.76
C ASP A 92 -0.41 8.06 -5.09
N VAL A 93 -1.05 7.20 -5.89
CA VAL A 93 -0.46 5.93 -6.32
C VAL A 93 0.57 6.24 -7.39
N HIS A 94 1.69 6.78 -6.91
CA HIS A 94 2.95 6.71 -7.61
C HIS A 94 3.34 5.23 -7.69
N ALA A 95 3.68 4.79 -8.89
CA ALA A 95 4.06 3.40 -9.16
C ALA A 95 5.18 2.88 -8.24
N GLY A 96 5.99 3.78 -7.65
CA GLY A 96 7.04 3.43 -6.67
C GLY A 96 6.52 2.86 -5.34
N ASN A 97 5.26 3.11 -4.99
CA ASN A 97 4.63 2.63 -3.74
C ASN A 97 3.78 1.36 -3.94
N LEU A 98 3.78 0.81 -5.17
CA LEU A 98 3.18 -0.47 -5.49
C LEU A 98 4.27 -1.51 -5.65
N TRP A 99 4.20 -2.59 -4.89
CA TRP A 99 5.17 -3.68 -4.96
C TRP A 99 4.51 -4.98 -5.39
N LEU A 100 5.22 -5.79 -6.16
CA LEU A 100 4.89 -7.20 -6.29
C LEU A 100 5.51 -7.95 -5.12
N LEU A 101 4.67 -8.54 -4.27
CA LEU A 101 5.10 -9.30 -3.10
C LEU A 101 5.60 -10.69 -3.51
N CYS A 102 6.45 -11.28 -2.68
CA CYS A 102 7.00 -12.62 -2.91
C CYS A 102 5.92 -13.73 -2.96
N ASP A 103 4.72 -13.47 -2.45
CA ASP A 103 3.58 -14.39 -2.51
C ASP A 103 2.65 -14.17 -3.71
N GLY A 104 3.03 -13.29 -4.64
CA GLY A 104 2.29 -12.99 -5.87
C GLY A 104 1.22 -11.92 -5.73
N ARG A 105 1.02 -11.35 -4.54
CA ARG A 105 0.07 -10.24 -4.33
C ARG A 105 0.67 -8.88 -4.64
N ILE A 106 -0.18 -7.90 -4.87
CA ILE A 106 0.21 -6.49 -5.00
C ILE A 106 0.18 -5.83 -3.62
N GLY A 107 1.35 -5.39 -3.16
CA GLY A 107 1.52 -4.62 -1.94
C GLY A 107 1.33 -3.13 -2.21
N PHE A 108 0.42 -2.51 -1.48
CA PHE A 108 0.26 -1.04 -1.43
C PHE A 108 0.96 -0.54 -0.18
N LEU A 109 1.91 0.39 -0.32
CA LEU A 109 2.79 0.84 0.77
C LEU A 109 2.50 2.23 1.29
N ASP A 110 1.97 3.11 0.44
CA ASP A 110 1.74 4.52 0.77
C ASP A 110 0.26 4.85 0.61
N PHE A 111 -0.27 5.53 1.62
CA PHE A 111 -1.66 5.87 1.79
C PHE A 111 -1.84 7.34 2.24
N GLY A 112 -0.75 8.12 2.19
CA GLY A 112 -0.71 9.54 2.49
C GLY A 112 -0.82 10.44 1.26
N MET A 113 -0.85 11.75 1.48
CA MET A 113 -0.57 12.75 0.44
C MET A 113 0.93 13.03 0.43
N LEU A 114 1.62 12.73 -0.67
CA LEU A 114 3.00 13.12 -1.01
C LEU A 114 4.01 13.09 0.16
N LEU A 115 4.75 11.98 0.31
CA LEU A 115 5.82 11.91 1.29
C LEU A 115 7.21 11.80 0.65
N PHE A 116 7.87 12.95 0.49
CA PHE A 116 9.33 13.02 0.56
C PHE A 116 9.75 12.85 2.04
N GLY A 117 10.14 11.63 2.41
CA GLY A 117 11.13 11.38 3.47
C GLY A 117 10.77 11.67 4.94
N LEU A 118 9.65 11.14 5.47
CA LEU A 118 9.46 10.99 6.93
C LEU A 118 9.27 9.52 7.32
N ALA A 119 9.73 9.19 8.53
CA ALA A 119 10.08 7.84 8.99
C ALA A 119 8.88 6.88 9.11
N GLN A 120 8.65 6.07 8.07
CA GLN A 120 7.92 4.82 8.17
C GLN A 120 8.85 3.74 8.75
N ILE A 121 8.47 3.15 9.88
CA ILE A 121 9.24 2.09 10.53
C ILE A 121 8.55 0.76 10.25
N PHE A 122 9.22 -0.08 9.47
CA PHE A 122 8.76 -1.43 9.17
C PHE A 122 9.22 -2.41 10.25
N VAL A 123 8.28 -3.13 10.85
CA VAL A 123 8.57 -4.18 11.84
C VAL A 123 8.55 -5.53 11.13
N GLY A 124 9.64 -6.29 11.28
CA GLY A 124 9.72 -7.70 10.87
C GLY A 124 9.60 -8.59 12.10
N SER A 125 8.76 -9.62 12.01
CA SER A 125 8.83 -10.84 12.82
C SER A 125 9.89 -11.77 12.27
#